data_AF-A0A3B7PUI4-F1
#
_entry.id   AF-A0A3B7PUI4-F1
#
_cell.length_a   1.000
_cell.length_b   1.000
_cell.length_c   1.000
_cell.angle_alpha   90.00
_cell.angle_beta   90.00
_cell.angle_gamma   90.00
#
_symmetry.space_group_name_H-M   'P 1'
#
loop_
_entity.id
_entity.type
_entity.pdbx_description
1 polymer ?
#
loop_
_entity_poly.entity_id
_entity_poly.type
_entity_poly.pdbx_seq_one_letter_code
_entity_poly.pdbx_strand_id
1 'polypeptide(L)'
;MNQNIIPYVPIADRVKAKTEKSLMLCKQLFEIVDRCVQAQFSFNHDTARGHLSISPDQINDLLNELAKNDQSDQAIDIKMLKQSLSDLIYPKFNGEHIITSPIWNNTEVTVWQFQLNQIAQGEIMEISQNEAELSLDCSLSTLRIWRQSLEAAPNNRDVTYQTTDLIYKLMDLEHKLQQVQSRLEK
;
A
#
# COMPACT_ATOMS: atom_id res chain seq x y z
N MET A 1 1.05 -2.27 -29.84
CA MET A 1 0.42 -1.12 -29.16
C MET A 1 -0.27 -1.61 -27.89
N ASN A 2 0.34 -1.35 -26.75
CA ASN A 2 -0.25 -1.22 -25.40
C ASN A 2 0.93 -0.84 -24.49
N GLN A 3 1.22 0.45 -24.39
CA GLN A 3 2.47 0.98 -23.81
C GLN A 3 2.42 1.25 -22.29
N ASN A 4 1.35 0.87 -21.59
CA ASN A 4 1.24 1.04 -20.14
C ASN A 4 0.72 -0.24 -19.46
N ILE A 5 1.38 -1.38 -19.68
CA ILE A 5 1.13 -2.55 -18.84
C ILE A 5 2.01 -2.36 -17.61
N ILE A 6 1.44 -1.79 -16.53
CA ILE A 6 2.05 -1.96 -15.20
C ILE A 6 2.16 -3.48 -15.00
N PRO A 7 3.36 -4.04 -14.85
CA PRO A 7 3.52 -5.47 -14.70
C PRO A 7 2.72 -5.91 -13.48
N TYR A 8 1.88 -6.92 -13.66
CA TYR A 8 1.15 -7.50 -12.54
C TYR A 8 2.15 -7.99 -11.49
N VAL A 9 1.99 -7.52 -10.26
CA VAL A 9 2.82 -7.93 -9.13
C VAL A 9 2.01 -8.94 -8.31
N PRO A 10 2.46 -10.20 -8.17
CA PRO A 10 1.79 -11.21 -7.35
C PRO A 10 1.46 -10.70 -5.95
N ILE A 11 0.28 -11.02 -5.44
CA ILE A 11 -0.25 -10.52 -4.17
C ILE A 11 0.03 -11.53 -3.05
N ALA A 12 0.00 -12.84 -3.33
CA ALA A 12 0.06 -13.91 -2.34
C ALA A 12 1.22 -13.77 -1.34
N ASP A 13 2.44 -13.57 -1.83
CA ASP A 13 3.64 -13.48 -0.99
C ASP A 13 3.70 -12.20 -0.15
N ARG A 14 2.84 -11.22 -0.46
CA ARG A 14 2.78 -9.94 0.25
C ARG A 14 1.63 -9.88 1.25
N VAL A 15 0.75 -10.89 1.27
CA VAL A 15 -0.40 -10.95 2.18
C VAL A 15 0.07 -10.84 3.63
N LYS A 16 -0.60 -10.00 4.41
CA LYS A 16 -0.40 -9.84 5.85
C LYS A 16 -1.75 -9.88 6.53
N ALA A 17 -1.86 -10.65 7.61
CA ALA A 17 -3.06 -10.73 8.43
C ALA A 17 -2.72 -10.68 9.92
N LYS A 18 -3.70 -10.35 10.75
CA LYS A 18 -3.56 -10.29 12.22
C LYS A 18 -3.34 -11.66 12.86
N THR A 19 -3.84 -12.73 12.24
CA THR A 19 -3.76 -14.10 12.75
C THR A 19 -3.15 -15.03 11.70
N GLU A 20 -2.47 -16.09 12.15
CA GLU A 20 -1.85 -17.09 11.28
C GLU A 20 -2.90 -17.87 10.46
N LYS A 21 -4.05 -18.17 11.06
CA LYS A 21 -5.17 -18.81 10.37
C LYS A 21 -5.68 -17.95 9.20
N SER A 22 -5.92 -16.67 9.45
CA SER A 22 -6.40 -15.73 8.42
C SER A 22 -5.34 -15.50 7.36
N LEU A 23 -4.06 -15.48 7.74
CA LEU A 23 -2.94 -15.39 6.79
C LEU A 23 -2.96 -16.57 5.82
N MET A 24 -3.06 -17.81 6.32
CA MET A 24 -3.05 -19.01 5.48
C MET A 24 -4.21 -19.01 4.48
N LEU A 25 -5.43 -18.74 4.95
CA LEU A 25 -6.64 -18.73 4.10
C LEU A 25 -6.60 -17.63 3.06
N CYS A 26 -6.22 -16.41 3.45
CA CYS A 26 -6.15 -15.29 2.51
C CYS A 26 -4.99 -15.47 1.53
N LYS A 27 -3.87 -16.05 1.95
CA LYS A 27 -2.76 -16.37 1.04
C LYS A 27 -3.23 -17.33 -0.05
N GLN A 28 -3.96 -18.40 0.28
CA GLN A 28 -4.53 -19.32 -0.69
C GLN A 28 -5.45 -18.62 -1.70
N LEU A 29 -6.33 -17.73 -1.23
CA LEU A 29 -7.16 -16.91 -2.12
C LEU A 29 -6.29 -16.10 -3.09
N PHE A 30 -5.27 -15.40 -2.61
CA PHE A 30 -4.44 -14.57 -3.47
C PHE A 30 -3.49 -15.39 -4.37
N GLU A 31 -3.10 -16.61 -4.00
CA GLU A 31 -2.40 -17.55 -4.89
C GLU A 31 -3.29 -17.97 -6.07
N ILE A 32 -4.59 -18.16 -5.83
CA ILE A 32 -5.57 -18.42 -6.88
C ILE A 32 -5.69 -17.20 -7.80
N VAL A 33 -5.87 -16.02 -7.23
CA VAL A 33 -5.94 -14.76 -8.00
C VAL A 33 -4.68 -14.58 -8.84
N ASP A 34 -3.49 -14.78 -8.25
CA ASP A 34 -2.20 -14.65 -8.93
C ASP A 34 -2.10 -15.60 -10.14
N ARG A 35 -2.48 -16.88 -9.97
CA ARG A 35 -2.53 -17.85 -11.08
C ARG A 35 -3.51 -17.46 -12.17
N CYS A 36 -4.69 -16.97 -11.80
CA CYS A 36 -5.71 -16.59 -12.76
C CYS A 36 -5.29 -15.35 -13.57
N VAL A 37 -4.65 -14.36 -12.95
CA VAL A 37 -4.09 -13.22 -13.69
C VAL A 37 -2.97 -13.68 -14.65
N GLN A 38 -2.10 -14.60 -14.23
CA GLN A 38 -1.08 -15.20 -15.11
C GLN A 38 -1.71 -15.94 -16.31
N ALA A 39 -2.85 -16.59 -16.10
CA ALA A 39 -3.65 -17.23 -17.15
C ALA A 39 -4.53 -16.26 -17.97
N GLN A 40 -4.31 -14.95 -17.84
CA GLN A 40 -5.01 -13.88 -18.56
C GLN A 40 -6.50 -13.70 -18.21
N PHE A 41 -6.96 -14.23 -17.06
CA PHE A 41 -8.28 -13.88 -16.53
C PHE A 41 -8.29 -12.43 -16.05
N SER A 42 -9.39 -11.72 -16.35
CA SER A 42 -9.57 -10.32 -15.98
C SER A 42 -10.33 -10.19 -14.66
N PHE A 43 -9.80 -9.36 -13.77
CA PHE A 43 -10.48 -8.91 -12.56
C PHE A 43 -10.82 -7.44 -12.67
N ASN A 44 -11.83 -6.97 -11.93
CA ASN A 44 -12.09 -5.54 -11.85
C ASN A 44 -10.99 -4.92 -10.97
N HIS A 45 -10.06 -4.24 -11.64
CA HIS A 45 -8.96 -3.54 -11.00
C HIS A 45 -9.03 -2.06 -11.41
N ASP A 46 -9.43 -1.21 -10.47
CA ASP A 46 -9.32 0.24 -10.61
C ASP A 46 -7.89 0.63 -10.27
N THR A 47 -7.06 0.80 -11.28
CA THR A 47 -5.66 1.17 -11.14
C THR A 47 -5.46 2.61 -10.64
N ALA A 48 -6.45 3.49 -10.85
CA ALA A 48 -6.37 4.88 -10.39
C ALA A 48 -6.53 4.96 -8.87
N ARG A 49 -7.39 4.11 -8.30
CA ARG A 49 -7.61 4.03 -6.84
C ARG A 49 -6.89 2.87 -6.16
N GLY A 50 -6.25 1.99 -6.94
CA GLY A 50 -5.63 0.77 -6.44
C GLY A 50 -6.64 -0.21 -5.83
N HIS A 51 -7.89 -0.22 -6.32
CA HIS A 51 -8.92 -1.12 -5.82
C HIS A 51 -8.99 -2.39 -6.66
N LEU A 52 -8.86 -3.54 -6.02
CA LEU A 52 -9.17 -4.84 -6.62
C LEU A 52 -10.54 -5.29 -6.12
N SER A 53 -11.44 -5.59 -7.04
CA SER A 53 -12.80 -6.06 -6.73
C SER A 53 -12.98 -7.48 -7.26
N ILE A 54 -13.34 -8.40 -6.36
CA ILE A 54 -13.54 -9.82 -6.68
C ILE A 54 -14.96 -10.20 -6.29
N SER A 55 -15.71 -10.78 -7.22
CA SER A 55 -17.02 -11.36 -6.88
C SER A 55 -16.83 -12.69 -6.14
N PRO A 56 -17.56 -12.95 -5.03
CA PRO A 56 -17.55 -14.27 -4.38
C PRO A 56 -17.93 -15.41 -5.33
N ASP A 57 -18.81 -15.15 -6.30
CA ASP A 57 -19.21 -16.14 -7.30
C ASP A 57 -18.04 -16.47 -8.24
N GLN A 58 -17.23 -15.47 -8.60
CA GLN A 58 -16.00 -15.71 -9.37
C GLN A 58 -15.02 -16.58 -8.59
N ILE A 59 -14.96 -16.52 -7.26
CA ILE A 59 -14.05 -17.38 -6.49
C ILE A 59 -14.39 -18.86 -6.72
N ASN A 60 -15.68 -19.21 -6.79
CA ASN A 60 -16.10 -20.58 -7.11
C ASN A 60 -15.66 -20.98 -8.52
N ASP A 61 -15.84 -20.08 -9.50
CA ASP A 61 -15.42 -20.34 -10.87
C ASP A 61 -13.89 -20.50 -10.99
N LEU A 62 -13.13 -19.67 -10.26
CA LEU A 62 -11.67 -19.72 -10.22
C LEU A 62 -11.18 -21.03 -9.57
N LEU A 63 -11.83 -21.47 -8.49
CA LEU A 63 -11.55 -22.76 -7.86
C LEU A 63 -11.84 -23.94 -8.80
N ASN A 64 -12.97 -23.89 -9.51
CA ASN A 64 -13.36 -24.92 -10.47
C ASN A 64 -12.39 -25.01 -11.67
N GLU A 65 -11.90 -23.87 -12.16
CA GLU A 65 -10.90 -23.84 -13.25
C GLU A 65 -9.54 -24.37 -12.80
N LEU A 66 -9.15 -24.13 -11.55
CA LEU A 66 -7.90 -24.67 -11.01
C LEU A 66 -7.96 -26.17 -10.73
N ALA A 67 -9.11 -26.68 -10.27
CA ALA A 67 -9.34 -28.11 -10.07
C ALA A 67 -9.30 -28.92 -11.38
N LYS A 68 -9.48 -28.28 -12.54
CA LYS A 68 -9.29 -28.92 -13.85
C LYS A 68 -7.82 -29.11 -14.23
N ASN A 69 -6.92 -28.29 -13.70
CA ASN A 69 -5.50 -28.28 -14.05
C ASN A 69 -4.61 -28.97 -13.00
N ASP A 70 -4.97 -28.91 -11.72
CA ASP A 70 -4.31 -29.62 -10.64
C ASP A 70 -5.32 -30.53 -9.95
N GLN A 71 -4.97 -31.80 -9.69
CA GLN A 71 -5.75 -32.75 -8.88
C GLN A 71 -5.78 -32.35 -7.39
N SER A 72 -6.05 -31.08 -7.07
CA SER A 72 -6.16 -30.60 -5.70
C SER A 72 -7.63 -30.37 -5.33
N ASP A 73 -8.16 -31.23 -4.47
CA ASP A 73 -9.50 -31.15 -3.87
C ASP A 73 -9.59 -30.04 -2.77
N GLN A 74 -8.90 -28.91 -2.94
CA GLN A 74 -8.95 -27.84 -1.95
C GLN A 74 -10.19 -26.95 -2.17
N ALA A 75 -11.34 -27.44 -1.69
CA ALA A 75 -12.53 -26.62 -1.50
C ALA A 75 -12.25 -25.59 -0.39
N ILE A 76 -12.09 -24.32 -0.76
CA ILE A 76 -12.04 -23.22 0.22
C ILE A 76 -13.46 -22.96 0.71
N ASP A 77 -13.67 -23.05 2.03
CA ASP A 77 -14.93 -22.63 2.64
C ASP A 77 -15.06 -21.09 2.55
N ILE A 78 -15.89 -20.63 1.62
CA ILE A 78 -16.16 -19.20 1.39
C ILE A 78 -16.62 -18.48 2.66
N LYS A 79 -17.37 -19.16 3.54
CA LYS A 79 -17.83 -18.54 4.79
C LYS A 79 -16.68 -18.28 5.73
N MET A 80 -15.78 -19.26 5.88
CA MET A 80 -14.55 -19.08 6.67
C MET A 80 -13.59 -18.07 6.03
N LEU A 81 -13.51 -18.06 4.70
CA LEU A 81 -12.71 -17.09 3.96
C LEU A 81 -13.21 -15.66 4.24
N LYS A 82 -14.52 -15.40 4.08
CA LYS A 82 -15.14 -14.10 4.35
C LYS A 82 -14.84 -13.59 5.77
N GLN A 83 -14.90 -14.47 6.77
CA GLN A 83 -14.55 -14.12 8.16
C GLN A 83 -13.08 -13.76 8.33
N SER A 84 -12.20 -14.37 7.52
CA SER A 84 -10.76 -14.13 7.59
C SER A 84 -10.35 -12.81 6.89
N LEU A 85 -11.16 -12.31 5.95
CA LEU A 85 -10.86 -11.08 5.20
C LEU A 85 -10.77 -9.84 6.12
N SER A 86 -11.56 -9.78 7.20
CA SER A 86 -11.51 -8.64 8.14
C SER A 86 -10.21 -8.56 8.94
N ASP A 87 -9.44 -9.65 8.98
CA ASP A 87 -8.12 -9.70 9.63
C ASP A 87 -6.99 -9.28 8.70
N LEU A 88 -7.26 -9.02 7.42
CA LEU A 88 -6.25 -8.58 6.47
C LEU A 88 -5.69 -7.21 6.84
N ILE A 89 -4.37 -7.17 7.00
CA ILE A 89 -3.56 -5.96 7.05
C ILE A 89 -3.19 -5.55 5.62
N TYR A 90 -2.84 -6.52 4.78
CA TYR A 90 -2.60 -6.33 3.35
C TYR A 90 -3.00 -7.57 2.53
N PRO A 91 -3.65 -7.39 1.36
CA PRO A 91 -4.30 -6.15 0.92
C PRO A 91 -5.47 -5.79 1.85
N LYS A 92 -5.70 -4.51 2.10
CA LYS A 92 -6.69 -4.09 3.12
C LYS A 92 -8.10 -4.37 2.59
N PHE A 93 -8.89 -5.12 3.34
CA PHE A 93 -10.28 -5.40 2.99
C PHE A 93 -11.17 -4.19 3.30
N ASN A 94 -11.84 -3.65 2.27
CA ASN A 94 -12.74 -2.50 2.38
C ASN A 94 -14.22 -2.91 2.53
N GLY A 95 -14.51 -4.21 2.61
CA GLY A 95 -15.86 -4.74 2.77
C GLY A 95 -16.53 -5.16 1.46
N GLU A 96 -17.84 -5.40 1.56
CA GLU A 96 -18.72 -5.72 0.45
C GLU A 96 -19.27 -4.45 -0.18
N HIS A 97 -19.19 -4.37 -1.51
CA HIS A 97 -19.69 -3.24 -2.30
C HIS A 97 -20.53 -3.76 -3.46
N ILE A 98 -21.47 -2.95 -3.94
CA ILE A 98 -22.18 -3.20 -5.19
C ILE A 98 -21.53 -2.32 -6.24
N ILE A 99 -21.00 -2.92 -7.30
CA ILE A 99 -20.36 -2.19 -8.39
C ILE A 99 -20.91 -2.66 -9.74
N THR A 100 -20.83 -1.77 -10.72
CA THR A 100 -21.09 -2.07 -12.13
C THR A 100 -19.78 -2.03 -12.90
N SER A 101 -19.49 -3.06 -13.71
CA SER A 101 -18.24 -3.14 -14.47
C SER A 101 -18.45 -3.79 -15.83
N PRO A 102 -17.66 -3.40 -16.86
CA PRO A 102 -17.64 -4.08 -18.15
C PRO A 102 -17.33 -5.57 -18.05
N ILE A 103 -16.54 -6.00 -17.04
CA ILE A 103 -16.21 -7.42 -16.85
C ILE A 103 -17.42 -8.28 -16.48
N TRP A 104 -18.51 -7.67 -16.01
CA TRP A 104 -19.80 -8.31 -15.72
C TRP A 104 -20.91 -7.75 -16.62
N ASN A 105 -20.59 -7.35 -17.85
CA ASN A 105 -21.57 -6.81 -18.81
C ASN A 105 -22.36 -5.59 -18.27
N ASN A 106 -21.73 -4.79 -17.40
CA ASN A 106 -22.33 -3.63 -16.73
C ASN A 106 -23.56 -3.95 -15.86
N THR A 107 -23.67 -5.19 -15.34
CA THR A 107 -24.66 -5.53 -14.33
C THR A 107 -24.17 -5.14 -12.93
N GLU A 108 -25.10 -4.92 -12.02
CA GLU A 108 -24.79 -4.73 -10.59
C GLU A 108 -24.36 -6.07 -9.98
N VAL A 109 -23.13 -6.12 -9.48
CA VAL A 109 -22.55 -7.31 -8.86
C VAL A 109 -22.04 -6.97 -7.47
N THR A 110 -22.32 -7.84 -6.51
CA THR A 110 -21.76 -7.74 -5.16
C THR A 110 -20.34 -8.27 -5.16
N VAL A 111 -19.40 -7.45 -4.69
CA VAL A 111 -17.96 -7.73 -4.72
C VAL A 111 -17.32 -7.52 -3.36
N TRP A 112 -16.24 -8.25 -3.13
CA TRP A 112 -15.25 -7.95 -2.09
C TRP A 112 -14.22 -6.99 -2.65
N GLN A 113 -14.13 -5.81 -2.03
CA GLN A 113 -13.19 -4.78 -2.44
C GLN A 113 -11.94 -4.83 -1.55
N PHE A 114 -10.78 -4.80 -2.19
CA PHE A 114 -9.47 -4.79 -1.56
C PHE A 114 -8.69 -3.56 -2.00
N GLN A 115 -8.11 -2.85 -1.05
CA GLN A 115 -7.15 -1.80 -1.31
C GLN A 115 -5.76 -2.42 -1.48
N LEU A 116 -5.21 -2.31 -2.68
CA LEU A 116 -3.81 -2.58 -2.97
C LEU A 116 -2.96 -1.35 -2.65
N ASN A 117 -1.65 -1.54 -2.51
CA ASN A 117 -0.72 -0.43 -2.47
C ASN A 117 -0.84 0.33 -3.79
N GLN A 118 -1.31 1.57 -3.72
CA GLN A 118 -1.16 2.47 -4.84
C GLN A 118 0.34 2.70 -5.03
N ILE A 119 0.87 2.43 -6.22
CA ILE A 119 2.07 3.14 -6.64
C ILE A 119 1.57 4.53 -6.96
N ALA A 120 1.47 5.39 -5.95
CA ALA A 120 1.08 6.77 -6.10
C ALA A 120 2.14 7.45 -6.96
N GLN A 121 1.98 7.43 -8.29
CA GLN A 121 2.60 8.41 -9.16
C GLN A 121 1.87 9.74 -8.92
N GLY A 122 2.10 10.38 -7.76
CA GLY A 122 1.71 11.77 -7.56
C GLY A 122 1.11 12.18 -6.20
N GLU A 123 0.70 11.25 -5.33
CA GLU A 123 0.25 11.64 -3.98
C GLU A 123 1.43 11.59 -3.00
N ILE A 124 1.76 12.76 -2.44
CA ILE A 124 2.68 12.91 -1.32
C ILE A 124 2.17 11.96 -0.22
N MET A 125 2.97 10.95 0.15
CA MET A 125 2.60 10.05 1.25
C MET A 125 2.21 10.89 2.45
N GLU A 126 0.95 10.78 2.87
CA GLU A 126 0.48 11.45 4.09
C GLU A 126 1.27 10.90 5.27
N ILE A 127 2.14 11.73 5.84
CA ILE A 127 2.91 11.35 7.01
C ILE A 127 1.98 11.13 8.21
N SER A 128 2.20 10.06 8.97
CA SER A 128 1.47 9.78 10.21
C SER A 128 1.77 10.81 11.31
N GLN A 129 0.95 10.87 12.36
CA GLN A 129 1.15 11.86 13.45
C GLN A 129 2.49 11.69 14.12
N ASN A 130 2.88 10.44 14.37
CA ASN A 130 4.16 10.09 14.95
C ASN A 130 5.32 10.48 14.03
N GLU A 131 5.17 10.37 12.71
CA GLU A 131 6.20 10.80 11.76
C GLU A 131 6.32 12.33 11.69
N ALA A 132 5.20 13.06 11.80
CA ALA A 132 5.20 14.51 11.87
C ALA A 132 5.88 15.02 13.17
N GLU A 133 5.55 14.41 14.31
CA GLU A 133 6.17 14.70 15.61
C GLU A 133 7.68 14.38 15.59
N LEU A 134 8.06 13.22 15.05
CA LEU A 134 9.46 12.83 14.87
C LEU A 134 10.22 13.80 13.95
N SER A 135 9.60 14.23 12.84
CA SER A 135 10.19 15.18 11.89
C SER A 135 10.41 16.56 12.54
N LEU A 136 9.47 16.99 13.38
CA LEU A 136 9.59 18.22 14.18
C LEU A 136 10.74 18.11 15.20
N ASP A 137 10.81 17.02 15.95
CA ASP A 137 11.88 16.79 16.94
C ASP A 137 13.27 16.70 16.30
N CYS A 138 13.38 16.04 15.15
CA CYS A 138 14.60 15.98 14.35
C CYS A 138 15.01 17.37 13.86
N SER A 139 14.05 18.18 13.39
CA SER A 139 14.30 19.54 12.91
C SER A 139 14.76 20.45 14.05
N LEU A 140 14.10 20.40 15.20
CA LEU A 140 14.46 21.15 16.40
C LEU A 140 15.86 20.79 16.93
N SER A 141 16.18 19.49 16.95
CA SER A 141 17.50 19.00 17.36
C SER A 141 18.59 19.48 16.42
N THR A 142 18.34 19.45 15.10
CA THR A 142 19.26 19.94 14.08
C THR A 142 19.53 21.44 14.25
N LEU A 143 18.48 22.26 14.47
CA LEU A 143 18.62 23.69 14.75
C LEU A 143 19.43 23.98 16.03
N ARG A 144 19.24 23.17 17.09
CA ARG A 144 19.98 23.34 18.34
C ARG A 144 21.47 23.10 18.17
N ILE A 145 21.85 22.00 17.51
CA ILE A 145 23.24 21.67 17.20
C ILE A 145 23.86 22.80 16.37
N TRP A 146 23.12 23.28 15.39
CA TRP A 146 23.53 24.36 14.52
C TRP A 146 23.77 25.69 15.22
N ARG A 147 22.82 26.11 16.04
CA ARG A 147 22.96 27.31 16.86
C ARG A 147 24.21 27.21 17.74
N GLN A 148 24.43 26.07 18.39
CA GLN A 148 25.61 25.85 19.23
C GLN A 148 26.92 25.89 18.44
N SER A 149 26.97 25.31 17.24
CA SER A 149 28.15 25.37 16.38
C SER A 149 28.45 26.79 15.89
N LEU A 150 27.43 27.57 15.54
CA LEU A 150 27.59 28.98 15.15
C LEU A 150 27.96 29.88 16.34
N GLU A 151 27.41 29.63 17.53
CA GLU A 151 27.77 30.32 18.78
C GLU A 151 29.21 30.00 19.23
N ALA A 152 29.75 28.82 18.88
CA ALA A 152 31.12 28.41 19.18
C ALA A 152 32.16 28.93 18.16
N ALA A 153 31.73 29.36 16.98
CA ALA A 153 32.59 29.86 15.89
C ALA A 153 33.54 31.01 16.28
N PRO A 154 33.21 31.94 17.19
CA PRO A 154 34.15 32.98 17.64
C PRO A 154 35.36 32.43 18.40
N ASN A 155 35.22 31.25 19.02
CA ASN A 155 36.22 30.67 19.93
C ASN A 155 37.00 29.49 19.31
N ASN A 156 36.55 28.93 18.18
CA ASN A 156 37.20 27.78 17.55
C ASN A 156 36.97 27.78 16.02
N ARG A 157 37.95 28.28 15.26
CA ARG A 157 37.86 28.46 13.79
C ARG A 157 37.65 27.15 13.01
N ASP A 158 37.99 26.01 13.58
CA ASP A 158 37.83 24.69 12.95
C ASP A 158 36.41 24.10 13.12
N VAL A 159 35.53 24.73 13.89
CA VAL A 159 34.11 24.36 13.99
C VAL A 159 33.29 25.37 13.21
N THR A 160 33.47 25.37 11.89
CA THR A 160 32.57 26.10 11.00
C THR A 160 32.13 25.15 9.91
N TYR A 161 30.87 24.71 9.95
CA TYR A 161 30.23 24.01 8.85
C TYR A 161 30.48 24.82 7.56
N GLN A 162 31.03 24.19 6.53
CA GLN A 162 31.27 24.87 5.26
C GLN A 162 29.92 25.41 4.73
N THR A 163 29.94 26.57 4.07
CA THR A 163 28.72 27.23 3.57
C THR A 163 27.81 26.29 2.76
N THR A 164 28.39 25.32 2.07
CA THR A 164 27.69 24.28 1.33
C THR A 164 26.92 23.30 2.23
N ASP A 165 27.50 22.87 3.36
CA ASP A 165 26.84 22.00 4.35
C ASP A 165 25.70 22.75 5.06
N LEU A 166 25.84 24.07 5.20
CA LEU A 166 24.79 24.94 5.69
C LEU A 166 23.60 24.98 4.70
N ILE A 167 23.87 25.11 3.40
CA ILE A 167 22.79 25.11 2.42
C ILE A 167 22.01 23.78 2.45
N TYR A 168 22.71 22.63 2.50
CA TYR A 168 22.05 21.33 2.48
C TYR A 168 21.18 21.06 3.71
N LYS A 169 21.63 21.47 4.88
CA LYS A 169 20.86 21.28 6.11
C LYS A 169 19.71 22.29 6.25
N LEU A 170 19.82 23.50 5.68
CA LEU A 170 18.68 24.40 5.55
C LEU A 170 17.62 23.82 4.61
N MET A 171 18.03 23.24 3.48
CA MET A 171 17.11 22.55 2.55
C MET A 171 16.42 21.35 3.20
N ASP A 172 17.15 20.53 3.96
CA ASP A 172 16.57 19.39 4.70
C ASP A 172 15.57 19.86 5.76
N LEU A 173 15.87 20.96 6.45
CA LEU A 173 14.97 21.54 7.44
C LEU A 173 13.71 22.13 6.81
N GLU A 174 13.86 22.86 5.71
CA GLU A 174 12.75 23.39 4.93
C GLU A 174 11.83 22.27 4.45
N HIS A 175 12.40 21.19 3.92
CA HIS A 175 11.65 20.02 3.47
C HIS A 175 10.85 19.37 4.63
N LYS A 176 11.49 19.18 5.78
CA LYS A 176 10.83 18.60 6.97
C LYS A 176 9.72 19.49 7.52
N LEU A 177 9.92 20.80 7.54
CA LEU A 177 8.90 21.75 7.97
C LEU A 177 7.72 21.84 7.00
N GLN A 178 7.96 21.77 5.68
CA GLN A 178 6.90 21.69 4.67
C GLN A 178 6.03 20.44 4.85
N GLN A 179 6.64 19.30 5.20
CA GLN A 179 5.89 18.07 5.51
C GLN A 179 5.01 18.22 6.77
N VAL A 180 5.46 18.97 7.77
CA VAL A 180 4.65 19.26 8.97
C VAL A 180 3.55 20.28 8.64
N GLN A 181 3.85 21.32 7.86
CA GLN A 181 2.89 22.35 7.46
C GLN A 181 1.72 21.77 6.65
N SER A 182 2.00 20.88 5.70
CA SER A 182 0.96 20.20 4.89
C SER A 182 -0.01 19.36 5.72
N ARG A 183 0.37 18.99 6.95
CA ARG A 183 -0.49 18.34 7.93
C ARG A 183 -1.34 19.33 8.73
N LEU A 184 -0.80 20.49 9.08
CA LEU A 184 -1.47 21.51 9.92
C LEU A 184 -2.48 22.34 9.12
N GLU A 185 -2.30 22.49 7.81
CA GLU A 185 -3.19 23.26 6.93
C GLU A 185 -4.38 22.44 6.37
N LYS A 186 -4.59 21.22 6.89
CA LYS A 186 -5.81 20.43 6.70
C LYS A 186 -6.85 20.73 7.77
#